data_AF-A0AAU4GMQ4-F1
#
_entry.id   AF-A0AAU4GMQ4-F1
#
_cell.length_a   1.000
_cell.length_b   1.000
_cell.length_c   1.000
_cell.angle_alpha   90.00
_cell.angle_beta   90.00
_cell.angle_gamma   90.00
#
_symmetry.space_group_name_H-M   'P 1'
#
loop_
_entity.id
_entity.type
_entity.pdbx_description
1 polymer ?
#
loop_
_entity_poly.entity_id
_entity_poly.type
_entity_poly.pdbx_seq_one_letter_code
_entity_poly.pdbx_strand_id
1 'polypeptide(L)'
;MMKRRLGTLAAVLLALAAVPAAPALAGTEPGTGPGTGPAACSWDFEKIAPPDGYQPPDVRITGTDSHGNYSGTVTNTATNSFRLVIWTGGQPRIVPEIDDFTFPQIVGENSAGTVLLSGTQRSTSRSGVFLYNAAGVLTYLAAPPGYQASYAVALNERGDVLATGQSDKDGHAVTLLWSTLAARPQVIDTTVGQGIDLDDDGTVLLYDGNNNPGHLWRGGQVIPLGGPGFPLLLAGIRGGHVIGTEIGAWPESQSVVWHAPGDARPIEDGGTAQAINANGLIAGSRDTLTGPPAVWSDTTHLADLPLPAGFTDDDDVYVIGDDNTIFGRVNGYGPVRWTCSPIHA
;
A
#
# COMPACT_ATOMS: atom_id res chain seq x y z
N MET A 1 -32.40 42.37 -49.61
CA MET A 1 -33.22 42.17 -48.39
C MET A 1 -32.49 41.22 -47.45
N MET A 2 -31.76 41.78 -46.48
CA MET A 2 -30.96 41.03 -45.50
C MET A 2 -31.82 40.75 -44.27
N LYS A 3 -32.16 39.48 -44.01
CA LYS A 3 -32.86 39.06 -42.79
C LYS A 3 -31.85 38.96 -41.64
N ARG A 4 -31.84 39.94 -40.74
CA ARG A 4 -31.17 39.86 -39.43
C ARG A 4 -31.89 38.84 -38.56
N ARG A 5 -31.17 37.79 -38.12
CA ARG A 5 -31.62 36.90 -37.04
C ARG A 5 -31.18 37.53 -35.72
N LEU A 6 -32.14 37.90 -34.88
CA LEU A 6 -31.92 38.21 -33.47
C LEU A 6 -31.79 36.89 -32.71
N GLY A 7 -30.62 36.63 -32.14
CA GLY A 7 -30.39 35.55 -31.19
C GLY A 7 -30.72 36.03 -29.79
N THR A 8 -31.64 35.33 -29.12
CA THR A 8 -32.02 35.56 -27.73
C THR A 8 -30.91 35.03 -26.82
N LEU A 9 -30.22 35.92 -26.10
CA LEU A 9 -29.31 35.57 -25.01
C LEU A 9 -30.15 35.22 -23.77
N ALA A 10 -30.14 33.96 -23.36
CA ALA A 10 -30.65 33.55 -22.05
C ALA A 10 -29.57 33.82 -21.00
N ALA A 11 -29.78 34.86 -20.19
CA ALA A 11 -29.00 35.11 -19.00
C ALA A 11 -29.49 34.19 -17.87
N VAL A 12 -28.68 33.22 -17.47
CA VAL A 12 -28.90 32.43 -16.25
C VAL A 12 -28.40 33.26 -15.07
N LEU A 13 -29.33 33.85 -14.32
CA LEU A 13 -29.04 34.40 -12.99
C LEU A 13 -28.83 33.24 -12.02
N LEU A 14 -27.58 32.98 -11.63
CA LEU A 14 -27.30 32.22 -10.41
C LEU A 14 -27.57 33.14 -9.21
N ALA A 15 -28.65 32.86 -8.49
CA ALA A 15 -28.86 33.42 -7.16
C ALA A 15 -27.86 32.76 -6.20
N LEU A 16 -26.86 33.53 -5.74
CA LEU A 16 -26.10 33.16 -4.55
C LEU A 16 -27.04 33.27 -3.35
N ALA A 17 -27.55 32.13 -2.89
CA ALA A 17 -28.10 32.04 -1.55
C ALA A 17 -26.94 32.15 -0.56
N ALA A 18 -26.84 33.27 0.15
CA ALA A 18 -26.00 33.39 1.32
C ALA A 18 -26.52 32.41 2.37
N VAL A 19 -25.84 31.28 2.53
CA VAL A 19 -26.08 30.37 3.65
C VAL A 19 -25.58 31.10 4.90
N PRO A 20 -26.43 31.40 5.89
CA PRO A 20 -25.93 31.93 7.16
C PRO A 20 -24.99 30.89 7.75
N ALA A 21 -23.73 31.29 7.97
CA ALA A 21 -22.76 30.48 8.69
C ALA A 21 -23.35 30.16 10.07
N ALA A 22 -23.72 28.90 10.27
CA ALA A 22 -24.05 28.40 11.59
C ALA A 22 -22.81 28.65 12.49
N PRO A 23 -22.99 29.10 13.74
CA PRO A 23 -21.88 29.18 14.67
C PRO A 23 -21.22 27.81 14.71
N ALA A 24 -19.92 27.78 14.45
CA ALA A 24 -19.09 26.61 14.66
C ALA A 24 -19.30 26.19 16.12
N LEU A 25 -20.10 25.16 16.34
CA LEU A 25 -20.04 24.39 17.57
C LEU A 25 -18.57 24.00 17.70
N ALA A 26 -17.92 24.50 18.73
CA ALA A 26 -16.62 24.03 19.17
C ALA A 26 -16.73 22.51 19.25
N GLY A 27 -16.20 21.84 18.21
CA GLY A 27 -16.14 20.40 18.14
C GLY A 27 -15.33 19.97 19.34
N THR A 28 -15.96 19.19 20.20
CA THR A 28 -15.30 18.26 21.11
C THR A 28 -14.06 17.72 20.42
N GLU A 29 -12.89 18.15 20.90
CA GLU A 29 -11.62 17.54 20.52
C GLU A 29 -11.79 16.02 20.68
N PRO A 30 -11.39 15.21 19.67
CA PRO A 30 -11.25 13.79 19.87
C PRO A 30 -10.31 13.62 21.06
N GLY A 31 -10.85 13.12 22.16
CA GLY A 31 -10.10 12.95 23.38
C GLY A 31 -8.85 12.15 23.08
N THR A 32 -7.69 12.76 23.33
CA THR A 32 -6.39 12.12 23.53
C THR A 32 -6.39 11.28 24.81
N GLY A 33 -7.44 10.47 25.00
CA GLY A 33 -7.36 9.37 25.93
C GLY A 33 -6.25 8.44 25.45
N PRO A 34 -5.44 7.87 26.36
CA PRO A 34 -4.49 6.84 25.96
C PRO A 34 -5.30 5.76 25.22
N GLY A 35 -5.06 5.65 23.92
CA GLY A 35 -5.66 4.59 23.12
C GLY A 35 -5.38 3.30 23.87
N THR A 36 -6.43 2.55 24.19
CA THR A 36 -6.28 1.19 24.68
C THR A 36 -5.45 0.47 23.64
N GLY A 37 -4.15 0.32 23.92
CA GLY A 37 -3.25 -0.48 23.11
C GLY A 37 -3.86 -1.87 22.93
N PRO A 38 -3.54 -2.58 21.84
CA PRO A 38 -4.08 -3.90 21.59
C PRO A 38 -3.92 -4.74 22.85
N ALA A 39 -5.05 -5.28 23.34
CA ALA A 39 -5.04 -6.16 24.49
C ALA A 39 -4.07 -7.31 24.23
N ALA A 40 -3.34 -7.75 25.26
CA ALA A 40 -2.44 -8.90 25.15
C ALA A 40 -3.19 -10.08 24.50
N CYS A 41 -2.67 -10.56 23.38
CA CYS A 41 -3.26 -11.62 22.59
C CYS A 41 -2.24 -12.71 22.31
N SER A 42 -2.74 -13.91 21.97
CA SER A 42 -1.91 -14.98 21.44
C SER A 42 -1.96 -14.91 19.92
N TRP A 43 -0.78 -14.89 19.29
CA TRP A 43 -0.66 -15.03 17.85
C TRP A 43 -0.65 -16.51 17.49
N ASP A 44 -1.48 -16.85 16.51
CA ASP A 44 -1.51 -18.16 15.86
C ASP A 44 -1.19 -17.97 14.38
N PHE A 45 -0.75 -19.04 13.71
CA PHE A 45 -0.55 -19.04 12.26
C PHE A 45 -1.34 -20.15 11.58
N GLU A 46 -1.75 -19.90 10.34
CA GLU A 46 -2.38 -20.85 9.44
C GLU A 46 -1.60 -20.89 8.12
N LYS A 47 -1.42 -22.09 7.57
CA LYS A 47 -0.87 -22.24 6.21
C LYS A 47 -1.94 -21.89 5.18
N ILE A 48 -1.59 -21.04 4.22
CA ILE A 48 -2.50 -20.70 3.13
C ILE A 48 -2.47 -21.79 2.07
N ALA A 49 -3.65 -22.27 1.68
CA ALA A 49 -3.81 -23.28 0.65
C ALA A 49 -3.46 -22.70 -0.74
N PRO A 50 -2.57 -23.36 -1.51
CA PRO A 50 -2.35 -22.98 -2.90
C PRO A 50 -3.58 -23.32 -3.75
N PRO A 51 -3.79 -22.64 -4.89
CA PRO A 51 -4.75 -23.09 -5.89
C PRO A 51 -4.41 -24.49 -6.43
N ASP A 52 -5.41 -25.20 -6.92
CA ASP A 52 -5.24 -26.53 -7.53
C ASP A 52 -4.15 -26.54 -8.60
N GLY A 53 -3.23 -27.50 -8.48
CA GLY A 53 -2.10 -27.68 -9.41
C GLY A 53 -0.87 -26.83 -9.12
N TYR A 54 -0.89 -25.97 -8.10
CA TYR A 54 0.25 -25.15 -7.67
C TYR A 54 0.84 -25.64 -6.36
N GLN A 55 2.14 -25.41 -6.16
CA GLN A 55 2.80 -25.73 -4.89
C GLN A 55 2.82 -24.50 -3.98
N PRO A 56 2.83 -24.67 -2.64
CA PRO A 56 2.88 -23.54 -1.71
C PRO A 56 4.03 -22.53 -1.97
N PRO A 57 5.25 -22.94 -2.35
CA PRO A 57 6.34 -22.00 -2.66
C PRO A 57 6.10 -21.13 -3.91
N ASP A 58 5.12 -21.47 -4.76
CA ASP A 58 4.79 -20.68 -5.95
C ASP A 58 3.84 -19.52 -5.63
N VAL A 59 3.26 -19.50 -4.43
CA VAL A 59 2.26 -18.53 -3.98
C VAL A 59 2.93 -17.35 -3.26
N ARG A 60 2.42 -16.14 -3.52
CA ARG A 60 2.74 -14.91 -2.78
C ARG A 60 1.43 -14.16 -2.50
N ILE A 61 1.24 -13.70 -1.27
CA ILE A 61 0.13 -12.79 -0.93
C ILE A 61 0.64 -11.36 -1.09
N THR A 62 -0.17 -10.50 -1.71
CA THR A 62 0.21 -9.11 -2.03
C THR A 62 -0.81 -8.10 -1.56
N GLY A 63 -2.04 -8.52 -1.20
CA GLY A 63 -3.08 -7.61 -0.73
C GLY A 63 -4.11 -8.32 0.15
N THR A 64 -4.83 -7.55 0.96
CA THR A 64 -5.96 -8.03 1.76
C THR A 64 -7.06 -6.99 1.79
N ASP A 65 -8.31 -7.43 1.82
CA ASP A 65 -9.45 -6.53 1.96
C ASP A 65 -9.76 -6.18 3.43
N SER A 66 -8.96 -6.65 4.40
CA SER A 66 -9.22 -6.47 5.84
C SER A 66 -10.59 -7.00 6.31
N HIS A 67 -11.21 -7.89 5.54
CA HIS A 67 -12.49 -8.55 5.86
C HIS A 67 -12.37 -10.08 5.70
N GLY A 68 -11.15 -10.60 5.78
CA GLY A 68 -10.84 -12.02 5.67
C GLY A 68 -10.64 -12.54 4.25
N ASN A 69 -10.79 -11.71 3.22
CA ASN A 69 -10.35 -12.04 1.87
C ASN A 69 -8.98 -11.41 1.58
N TYR A 70 -8.32 -11.99 0.59
CA TYR A 70 -6.99 -11.54 0.20
C TYR A 70 -6.67 -11.96 -1.22
N SER A 71 -5.65 -11.31 -1.77
CA SER A 71 -5.20 -11.50 -3.14
C SER A 71 -3.69 -11.63 -3.22
N GLY A 72 -3.25 -12.20 -4.33
CA GLY A 72 -1.87 -12.57 -4.50
C GLY A 72 -1.57 -13.10 -5.88
N THR A 73 -0.43 -13.75 -5.98
CA THR A 73 0.04 -14.35 -7.22
C THR A 73 0.38 -15.82 -7.04
N VAL A 74 0.26 -16.55 -8.14
CA VAL A 74 0.97 -17.81 -8.32
C VAL A 74 1.90 -17.74 -9.50
N THR A 75 3.08 -18.33 -9.34
CA THR A 75 4.05 -18.48 -10.44
C THR A 75 3.64 -19.65 -11.33
N ASN A 76 3.39 -19.37 -12.61
CA ASN A 76 3.21 -20.39 -13.63
C ASN A 76 4.57 -20.74 -14.24
N THR A 77 5.20 -21.80 -13.73
CA THR A 77 6.54 -22.24 -14.15
C THR A 77 6.61 -22.67 -15.62
N ALA A 78 5.50 -23.11 -16.23
CA ALA A 78 5.46 -23.49 -17.65
C ALA A 78 5.56 -22.28 -18.59
N THR A 79 5.12 -21.10 -18.14
CA THR A 79 5.10 -19.87 -18.95
C THR A 79 6.01 -18.77 -18.41
N ASN A 80 6.64 -19.00 -17.24
CA ASN A 80 7.40 -18.01 -16.49
C ASN A 80 6.62 -16.69 -16.31
N SER A 81 5.35 -16.80 -15.90
CA SER A 81 4.44 -15.66 -15.69
C SER A 81 3.72 -15.79 -14.35
N PHE A 82 3.27 -14.66 -13.80
CA PHE A 82 2.36 -14.64 -12.65
C PHE A 82 0.91 -14.72 -13.10
N ARG A 83 0.04 -15.22 -12.21
CA ARG A 83 -1.41 -15.17 -12.35
C ARG A 83 -2.01 -14.59 -11.08
N LEU A 84 -3.02 -13.75 -11.21
CA LEU A 84 -3.78 -13.23 -10.07
C LEU A 84 -4.62 -14.36 -9.45
N VAL A 85 -4.55 -14.45 -8.13
CA VAL A 85 -5.39 -15.32 -7.31
C VAL A 85 -6.11 -14.48 -6.27
N ILE A 86 -7.39 -14.78 -6.08
CA ILE A 86 -8.22 -14.20 -5.02
C ILE A 86 -8.65 -15.34 -4.11
N TRP A 87 -8.47 -15.19 -2.80
CA TRP A 87 -8.97 -16.10 -1.78
C TRP A 87 -10.20 -15.50 -1.14
N THR A 88 -11.33 -16.21 -1.23
CA THR A 88 -12.58 -15.83 -0.57
C THR A 88 -12.89 -16.85 0.51
N GLY A 89 -12.94 -16.41 1.78
CA GLY A 89 -13.08 -17.34 2.91
C GLY A 89 -12.02 -18.45 2.92
N GLY A 90 -10.78 -18.10 2.53
CA GLY A 90 -9.66 -19.04 2.43
C GLY A 90 -9.66 -19.95 1.19
N GLN A 91 -10.67 -19.87 0.32
CA GLN A 91 -10.75 -20.68 -0.90
C GLN A 91 -10.13 -19.94 -2.10
N PRO A 92 -9.04 -20.46 -2.72
CA PRO A 92 -8.39 -19.82 -3.85
C PRO A 92 -9.20 -19.91 -5.14
N ARG A 93 -9.22 -18.81 -5.90
CA ARG A 93 -9.70 -18.74 -7.28
C ARG A 93 -8.69 -18.00 -8.15
N ILE A 94 -8.25 -18.65 -9.24
CA ILE A 94 -7.44 -17.99 -10.26
C ILE A 94 -8.34 -17.09 -11.11
N VAL A 95 -7.86 -15.89 -11.42
CA VAL A 95 -8.57 -14.89 -12.23
C VAL A 95 -8.13 -15.00 -13.70
N PRO A 96 -8.93 -15.64 -14.58
CA PRO A 96 -8.54 -15.88 -15.97
C PRO A 96 -8.42 -14.60 -16.81
N GLU A 97 -9.09 -13.51 -16.41
CA GLU A 97 -9.03 -12.22 -17.09
C GLU A 97 -7.61 -11.64 -17.16
N ILE A 98 -6.75 -12.04 -16.20
CA ILE A 98 -5.34 -11.61 -16.16
C ILE A 98 -4.44 -12.48 -17.04
N ASP A 99 -4.92 -13.62 -17.56
CA ASP A 99 -4.12 -14.46 -18.47
C ASP A 99 -3.77 -13.75 -19.78
N ASP A 100 -4.52 -12.70 -20.16
CA ASP A 100 -4.21 -11.87 -21.33
C ASP A 100 -3.00 -10.95 -21.12
N PHE A 101 -2.43 -10.87 -19.91
CA PHE A 101 -1.30 -9.99 -19.61
C PHE A 101 0.05 -10.65 -19.87
N THR A 102 0.98 -9.82 -20.32
CA THR A 102 2.42 -10.09 -20.31
C THR A 102 3.02 -9.44 -19.07
N PHE A 103 3.76 -10.24 -18.28
CA PHE A 103 4.39 -9.83 -17.01
C PHE A 103 3.44 -9.08 -16.05
N PRO A 104 2.29 -9.67 -15.68
CA PRO A 104 1.42 -9.02 -14.71
C PRO A 104 2.13 -8.92 -13.36
N GLN A 105 2.10 -7.73 -12.76
CA GLN A 105 2.55 -7.45 -11.41
C GLN A 105 1.32 -7.07 -10.59
N ILE A 106 0.98 -7.90 -9.60
CA ILE A 106 -0.11 -7.64 -8.67
C ILE A 106 0.51 -6.95 -7.47
N VAL A 107 -0.04 -5.80 -7.10
CA VAL A 107 0.59 -4.89 -6.13
C VAL A 107 -0.10 -4.92 -4.78
N GLY A 108 -1.44 -4.85 -4.77
CA GLY A 108 -2.20 -4.76 -3.53
C GLY A 108 -3.70 -4.86 -3.75
N GLU A 109 -4.42 -4.86 -2.64
CA GLU A 109 -5.87 -4.88 -2.56
C GLU A 109 -6.32 -3.96 -1.44
N ASN A 110 -7.46 -3.30 -1.63
CA ASN A 110 -8.07 -2.47 -0.59
C ASN A 110 -9.34 -3.12 -0.03
N SER A 111 -9.92 -2.48 0.99
CA SER A 111 -11.14 -2.94 1.68
C SER A 111 -12.38 -3.11 0.80
N ALA A 112 -12.40 -2.52 -0.40
CA ALA A 112 -13.46 -2.74 -1.37
C ALA A 112 -13.27 -4.01 -2.23
N GLY A 113 -12.20 -4.79 -1.97
CA GLY A 113 -11.81 -5.93 -2.80
C GLY A 113 -11.33 -5.53 -4.20
N THR A 114 -10.83 -4.30 -4.35
CA THR A 114 -10.23 -3.84 -5.61
C THR A 114 -8.77 -4.19 -5.59
N VAL A 115 -8.31 -4.92 -6.61
CA VAL A 115 -6.92 -5.33 -6.79
C VAL A 115 -6.24 -4.40 -7.79
N LEU A 116 -5.08 -3.85 -7.38
CA LEU A 116 -4.20 -3.07 -8.24
C LEU A 116 -3.17 -3.97 -8.92
N LEU A 117 -3.00 -3.79 -10.23
CA LEU A 117 -1.98 -4.48 -10.99
C LEU A 117 -1.42 -3.63 -12.14
N SER A 118 -0.27 -4.03 -12.67
CA SER A 118 0.29 -3.49 -13.90
C SER A 118 0.80 -4.58 -14.83
N GLY A 119 0.95 -4.24 -16.11
CA GLY A 119 1.51 -5.12 -17.13
C GLY A 119 1.08 -4.69 -18.53
N THR A 120 1.32 -5.55 -19.52
CA THR A 120 0.87 -5.31 -20.90
C THR A 120 -0.27 -6.26 -21.27
N GLN A 121 -1.47 -5.72 -21.48
CA GLN A 121 -2.64 -6.46 -21.94
C GLN A 121 -2.50 -6.77 -23.44
N ARG A 122 -2.38 -8.05 -23.82
CA ARG A 122 -2.08 -8.48 -25.19
C ARG A 122 -3.21 -8.18 -26.17
N SER A 123 -4.48 -8.34 -25.77
CA SER A 123 -5.62 -8.11 -26.66
C SER A 123 -5.79 -6.65 -27.10
N THR A 124 -5.33 -5.70 -26.30
CA THR A 124 -5.49 -4.26 -26.56
C THR A 124 -4.16 -3.54 -26.79
N SER A 125 -3.03 -4.23 -26.62
CA SER A 125 -1.68 -3.67 -26.58
C SER A 125 -1.50 -2.54 -25.56
N ARG A 126 -2.39 -2.42 -24.57
CA ARG A 126 -2.27 -1.40 -23.51
C ARG A 126 -1.26 -1.87 -22.48
N SER A 127 -0.25 -1.05 -22.22
CA SER A 127 0.68 -1.23 -21.11
C SER A 127 0.43 -0.16 -20.07
N GLY A 128 0.44 -0.54 -18.79
CA GLY A 128 0.32 0.42 -17.69
C GLY A 128 -0.41 -0.19 -16.50
N VAL A 129 -1.25 0.63 -15.87
CA VAL A 129 -1.88 0.36 -14.58
C VAL A 129 -3.36 0.01 -14.76
N PHE A 130 -3.82 -1.00 -14.02
CA PHE A 130 -5.17 -1.53 -14.10
C PHE A 130 -5.73 -1.79 -12.70
N LEU A 131 -7.05 -1.67 -12.57
CA LEU A 131 -7.81 -2.10 -11.41
C LEU A 131 -8.70 -3.27 -11.79
N TYR A 132 -8.69 -4.34 -11.00
CA TYR A 132 -9.64 -5.44 -11.09
C TYR A 132 -10.52 -5.42 -9.84
N ASN A 133 -11.83 -5.23 -10.01
CA ASN A 133 -12.75 -5.15 -8.87
C ASN A 133 -13.44 -6.49 -8.56
N ALA A 134 -14.10 -6.56 -7.41
CA ALA A 134 -14.86 -7.73 -6.96
C ALA A 134 -15.98 -8.17 -7.93
N ALA A 135 -16.47 -7.28 -8.81
CA ALA A 135 -17.45 -7.59 -9.85
C ALA A 135 -16.81 -8.22 -11.11
N GLY A 136 -15.49 -8.43 -11.12
CA GLY A 136 -14.76 -9.00 -12.25
C GLY A 136 -14.44 -7.99 -13.37
N VAL A 137 -14.58 -6.69 -13.11
CA VAL A 137 -14.34 -5.65 -14.11
C VAL A 137 -12.89 -5.19 -14.04
N LEU A 138 -12.21 -5.28 -15.18
CA LEU A 138 -10.87 -4.75 -15.39
C LEU A 138 -10.95 -3.33 -15.97
N THR A 139 -10.35 -2.36 -15.28
CA THR A 139 -10.34 -0.94 -15.66
C THR A 139 -8.91 -0.47 -15.89
N TYR A 140 -8.62 0.06 -17.08
CA TYR A 140 -7.33 0.68 -17.40
C TYR A 140 -7.29 2.13 -16.90
N LEU A 141 -6.22 2.50 -16.19
CA LEU A 141 -6.00 3.87 -15.73
C LEU A 141 -5.15 4.64 -16.75
N ALA A 142 -5.81 5.52 -17.50
CA ALA A 142 -5.13 6.36 -18.48
C ALA A 142 -4.19 7.35 -17.79
N ALA A 143 -2.94 7.40 -18.25
CA ALA A 143 -1.96 8.40 -17.82
C ALA A 143 -2.38 9.82 -18.27
N PRO A 144 -1.96 10.87 -17.52
CA PRO A 144 -2.12 12.25 -17.97
C PRO A 144 -1.48 12.52 -19.34
N PRO A 145 -2.00 13.47 -20.14
CA PRO A 145 -1.39 13.83 -21.42
C PRO A 145 0.08 14.25 -21.28
N GLY A 146 0.95 13.70 -22.14
CA GLY A 146 2.40 13.94 -22.11
C GLY A 146 3.18 13.01 -21.18
N TYR A 147 2.52 11.99 -20.62
CA TYR A 147 3.11 11.02 -19.72
C TYR A 147 2.64 9.60 -20.05
N GLN A 148 3.45 8.62 -19.66
CA GLN A 148 3.12 7.20 -19.69
C GLN A 148 3.15 6.63 -18.29
N ALA A 149 2.22 5.74 -17.96
CA ALA A 149 2.26 4.95 -16.73
C ALA A 149 3.05 3.66 -16.99
N SER A 150 4.05 3.38 -16.16
CA SER A 150 4.95 2.25 -16.32
C SER A 150 4.51 1.05 -15.50
N TYR A 151 4.43 1.21 -14.18
CA TYR A 151 4.04 0.14 -13.25
C TYR A 151 3.34 0.70 -12.02
N ALA A 152 2.44 -0.10 -11.45
CA ALA A 152 1.68 0.23 -10.26
C ALA A 152 2.58 0.19 -9.01
N VAL A 153 2.30 1.04 -8.02
CA VAL A 153 3.08 1.16 -6.78
C VAL A 153 2.25 0.89 -5.54
N ALA A 154 1.13 1.60 -5.37
CA ALA A 154 0.30 1.48 -4.16
C ALA A 154 -1.17 1.77 -4.44
N LEU A 155 -2.05 1.16 -3.65
CA LEU A 155 -3.50 1.35 -3.62
C LEU A 155 -3.90 1.57 -2.16
N ASN A 156 -4.62 2.64 -1.86
CA ASN A 156 -5.13 2.89 -0.49
C ASN A 156 -6.62 2.51 -0.33
N GLU A 157 -7.17 2.68 0.87
CA GLU A 157 -8.55 2.28 1.18
C GLU A 157 -9.59 3.08 0.44
N ARG A 158 -9.28 4.35 0.17
CA ARG A 158 -10.16 5.20 -0.63
C ARG A 158 -10.19 4.77 -2.11
N GLY A 159 -9.23 3.98 -2.55
CA GLY A 159 -9.08 3.60 -3.96
C GLY A 159 -8.28 4.60 -4.78
N ASP A 160 -7.49 5.45 -4.13
CA ASP A 160 -6.48 6.24 -4.81
C ASP A 160 -5.33 5.31 -5.25
N VAL A 161 -4.75 5.60 -6.41
CA VAL A 161 -3.71 4.77 -7.02
C VAL A 161 -2.44 5.56 -7.23
N LEU A 162 -1.32 5.02 -6.77
CA LEU A 162 0.02 5.50 -7.02
C LEU A 162 0.71 4.62 -8.06
N ALA A 163 1.44 5.23 -8.98
CA ALA A 163 2.25 4.52 -9.95
C ALA A 163 3.53 5.28 -10.30
N THR A 164 4.50 4.56 -10.83
CA THR A 164 5.61 5.16 -11.58
C THR A 164 5.19 5.41 -13.01
N GLY A 165 5.65 6.54 -13.56
CA GLY A 165 5.51 6.87 -14.96
C GLY A 165 6.77 7.51 -15.54
N GLN A 166 6.66 7.95 -16.79
CA GLN A 166 7.71 8.66 -17.51
C GLN A 166 7.12 9.84 -18.29
N SER A 167 7.88 10.92 -18.38
CA SER A 167 7.60 12.06 -19.27
C SER A 167 7.84 11.68 -20.72
N ASP A 168 6.88 11.92 -21.61
CA ASP A 168 7.04 11.67 -23.06
C ASP A 168 8.09 12.60 -23.70
N LYS A 169 8.37 13.74 -23.06
CA LYS A 169 9.23 14.79 -23.62
C LYS A 169 10.71 14.39 -23.62
N ASP A 170 11.14 13.73 -22.55
CA ASP A 170 12.56 13.49 -22.23
C ASP A 170 12.79 12.16 -21.49
N GLY A 171 11.74 11.38 -21.22
CA GLY A 171 11.83 10.02 -20.67
C GLY A 171 12.16 9.95 -19.18
N HIS A 172 12.28 11.07 -18.47
CA HIS A 172 12.60 11.03 -17.04
C HIS A 172 11.43 10.45 -16.23
N ALA A 173 11.76 9.82 -15.11
CA ALA A 173 10.79 9.14 -14.26
C ALA A 173 9.96 10.15 -13.45
N VAL A 174 8.66 9.90 -13.36
CA VAL A 174 7.71 10.70 -12.55
C VAL A 174 6.85 9.79 -11.69
N THR A 175 6.17 10.36 -10.72
CA THR A 175 5.13 9.66 -9.96
C THR A 175 3.76 10.13 -10.44
N LEU A 176 2.84 9.20 -10.65
CA LEU A 176 1.47 9.45 -11.10
C LEU A 176 0.50 9.07 -9.98
N LEU A 177 -0.46 9.96 -9.71
CA LEU A 177 -1.49 9.76 -8.67
C LEU A 177 -2.88 9.90 -9.28
N TRP A 178 -3.67 8.83 -9.28
CA TRP A 178 -5.11 8.89 -9.54
C TRP A 178 -5.82 8.99 -8.20
N SER A 179 -6.11 10.21 -7.76
CA SER A 179 -6.88 10.44 -6.53
C SER A 179 -8.37 10.57 -6.83
N THR A 180 -9.18 9.91 -6.01
CA THR A 180 -10.64 10.08 -5.99
C THR A 180 -11.08 11.48 -5.52
N LEU A 181 -10.18 12.23 -4.86
CA LEU A 181 -10.40 13.62 -4.44
C LEU A 181 -10.10 14.64 -5.55
N ALA A 182 -9.42 14.22 -6.61
CA ALA A 182 -9.04 15.08 -7.72
C ALA A 182 -9.85 14.75 -8.97
N ALA A 183 -10.25 15.79 -9.72
CA ALA A 183 -10.99 15.59 -10.98
C ALA A 183 -10.13 14.98 -12.11
N ARG A 184 -8.80 14.99 -11.95
CA ARG A 184 -7.83 14.51 -12.94
C ARG A 184 -6.65 13.87 -12.22
N PRO A 185 -5.95 12.91 -12.85
CA PRO A 185 -4.73 12.38 -12.28
C PRO A 185 -3.65 13.46 -12.19
N GLN A 186 -2.85 13.38 -11.14
CA GLN A 186 -1.78 14.33 -10.83
C GLN A 186 -0.43 13.75 -11.21
N VAL A 187 0.49 14.63 -11.62
CA VAL A 187 1.89 14.28 -11.87
C VAL A 187 2.72 14.90 -10.76
N ILE A 188 3.45 14.07 -10.05
CA ILE A 188 4.42 14.45 -9.03
C ILE A 188 5.80 14.31 -9.68
N ASP A 189 6.28 15.42 -10.21
CA ASP A 189 7.58 15.56 -10.86
C ASP A 189 8.50 16.33 -9.91
N THR A 190 9.42 15.62 -9.27
CA THR A 190 10.26 16.13 -8.20
C THR A 190 11.64 15.49 -8.24
N THR A 191 12.64 16.21 -7.74
CA THR A 191 14.04 15.75 -7.71
C THR A 191 14.38 14.90 -6.49
N VAL A 192 13.45 14.71 -5.55
CA VAL A 192 13.73 14.04 -4.26
C VAL A 192 13.35 12.55 -4.23
N GLY A 193 13.04 11.97 -5.39
CA GLY A 193 12.71 10.55 -5.52
C GLY A 193 11.33 10.28 -6.13
N GLN A 194 10.92 9.02 -6.09
CA GLN A 194 9.65 8.53 -6.60
C GLN A 194 8.73 8.14 -5.46
N GLY A 195 7.42 8.14 -5.72
CA GLY A 195 6.44 7.60 -4.80
C GLY A 195 6.66 6.10 -4.62
N ILE A 196 6.78 5.67 -3.36
CA ILE A 196 6.91 4.26 -2.98
C ILE A 196 5.68 3.75 -2.22
N ASP A 197 4.91 4.65 -1.61
CA ASP A 197 3.67 4.31 -0.92
C ASP A 197 2.75 5.55 -0.76
N LEU A 198 1.48 5.32 -0.39
CA LEU A 198 0.39 6.28 -0.41
C LEU A 198 -0.54 6.08 0.79
N ASP A 199 -0.79 7.15 1.54
CA ASP A 199 -1.71 7.12 2.68
C ASP A 199 -3.15 7.50 2.29
N ASP A 200 -4.10 7.19 3.16
CA ASP A 200 -5.52 7.49 2.95
C ASP A 200 -5.82 8.99 2.93
N ASP A 201 -4.99 9.88 3.45
CA ASP A 201 -5.20 11.33 3.30
C ASP A 201 -4.70 11.89 1.95
N GLY A 202 -4.13 11.03 1.09
CA GLY A 202 -3.53 11.41 -0.19
C GLY A 202 -2.06 11.86 -0.09
N THR A 203 -1.43 11.71 1.09
CA THR A 203 0.01 11.89 1.26
C THR A 203 0.76 10.76 0.57
N VAL A 204 1.81 11.11 -0.18
CA VAL A 204 2.68 10.15 -0.87
C VAL A 204 4.03 10.12 -0.18
N LEU A 205 4.52 8.93 0.14
CA LEU A 205 5.89 8.71 0.61
C LEU A 205 6.82 8.66 -0.60
N LEU A 206 7.82 9.55 -0.61
CA LEU A 206 8.83 9.66 -1.67
C LEU A 206 10.18 9.14 -1.18
N TYR A 207 10.85 8.37 -2.05
CA TYR A 207 12.18 7.84 -1.80
C TYR A 207 12.98 7.68 -3.10
N ASP A 208 14.29 7.88 -3.06
CA ASP A 208 15.16 7.83 -4.24
C ASP A 208 16.14 6.65 -4.28
N GLY A 209 16.12 5.77 -3.25
CA GLY A 209 16.96 4.59 -3.17
C GLY A 209 18.45 4.86 -2.91
N ASN A 210 18.87 6.12 -2.79
CA ASN A 210 20.29 6.51 -2.72
C ASN A 210 20.73 6.88 -1.30
N ASN A 211 20.08 6.30 -0.28
CA ASN A 211 20.33 6.64 1.12
C ASN A 211 20.12 8.13 1.41
N ASN A 212 19.21 8.79 0.70
CA ASN A 212 18.76 10.13 1.06
C ASN A 212 17.54 10.05 1.99
N PRO A 213 17.26 11.09 2.78
CA PRO A 213 16.11 11.06 3.67
C PRO A 213 14.83 10.96 2.85
N GLY A 214 13.85 10.23 3.40
CA GLY A 214 12.50 10.22 2.84
C GLY A 214 11.89 11.60 2.78
N HIS A 215 10.95 11.78 1.87
CA HIS A 215 10.12 12.98 1.79
C HIS A 215 8.66 12.58 1.73
N LEU A 216 7.78 13.48 2.15
CA LEU A 216 6.35 13.38 1.93
C LEU A 216 5.97 14.37 0.83
N TRP A 217 5.10 13.95 -0.08
CA TRP A 217 4.39 14.86 -0.95
C TRP A 217 2.94 15.00 -0.48
N ARG A 218 2.49 16.24 -0.30
CA ARG A 218 1.12 16.55 0.12
C ARG A 218 0.63 17.81 -0.57
N GLY A 219 -0.38 17.68 -1.42
CA GLY A 219 -1.04 18.84 -2.04
C GLY A 219 -0.10 19.75 -2.84
N GLY A 220 0.91 19.19 -3.50
CA GLY A 220 1.90 19.94 -4.28
C GLY A 220 3.13 20.42 -3.49
N GLN A 221 3.21 20.13 -2.18
CA GLN A 221 4.37 20.44 -1.36
C GLN A 221 5.21 19.20 -1.08
N VAL A 222 6.52 19.37 -1.09
CA VAL A 222 7.49 18.34 -0.68
C VAL A 222 8.00 18.69 0.72
N ILE A 223 7.88 17.76 1.64
CA ILE A 223 8.17 17.93 3.07
C ILE A 223 9.23 16.89 3.45
N PRO A 224 10.45 17.28 3.85
CA PRO A 224 11.46 16.34 4.31
C PRO A 224 10.96 15.57 5.54
N LEU A 225 11.14 14.25 5.56
CA LEU A 225 10.75 13.43 6.70
C LEU A 225 11.66 13.70 7.91
N GLY A 226 12.93 14.04 7.69
CA GLY A 226 13.93 14.21 8.76
C GLY A 226 14.21 12.90 9.51
N GLY A 227 14.94 12.96 10.63
CA GLY A 227 15.19 11.78 11.47
C GLY A 227 16.61 11.21 11.37
N PRO A 228 16.83 9.98 11.88
CA PRO A 228 18.16 9.43 12.21
C PRO A 228 19.01 9.05 10.99
N GLY A 229 20.19 8.50 11.24
CA GLY A 229 21.30 8.38 10.31
C GLY A 229 21.03 7.53 9.06
N PHE A 230 21.96 7.60 8.12
CA PHE A 230 21.93 6.87 6.85
C PHE A 230 22.87 5.68 6.90
N PRO A 231 22.60 4.57 6.19
CA PRO A 231 21.53 4.34 5.18
C PRO A 231 20.13 3.96 5.71
N LEU A 232 19.06 4.36 5.00
CA LEU A 232 17.65 4.12 5.35
C LEU A 232 16.92 3.31 4.26
N LEU A 233 16.17 2.28 4.65
CA LEU A 233 15.19 1.56 3.84
C LEU A 233 13.77 1.96 4.26
N LEU A 234 13.08 2.75 3.46
CA LEU A 234 11.67 3.10 3.74
C LEU A 234 10.75 1.98 3.26
N ALA A 235 9.76 1.62 4.08
CA ALA A 235 8.89 0.50 3.81
C ALA A 235 7.46 0.92 3.43
N GLY A 236 6.87 1.89 4.15
CA GLY A 236 5.51 2.32 3.87
C GLY A 236 5.00 3.47 4.72
N ILE A 237 3.79 3.94 4.40
CA ILE A 237 3.06 4.99 5.10
C ILE A 237 1.59 4.57 5.30
N ARG A 238 1.10 4.71 6.54
CA ARG A 238 -0.31 4.46 6.84
C ARG A 238 -0.77 5.19 8.09
N GLY A 239 -1.95 5.80 8.03
CA GLY A 239 -2.54 6.50 9.18
C GLY A 239 -1.67 7.66 9.69
N GLY A 240 -0.95 8.33 8.80
CA GLY A 240 -0.01 9.41 9.10
C GLY A 240 1.37 8.95 9.58
N HIS A 241 1.60 7.64 9.74
CA HIS A 241 2.86 7.08 10.20
C HIS A 241 3.68 6.54 9.05
N VAL A 242 4.97 6.87 9.02
CA VAL A 242 5.93 6.25 8.09
C VAL A 242 6.76 5.24 8.86
N ILE A 243 7.09 4.11 8.23
CA ILE A 243 8.03 3.14 8.78
C ILE A 243 9.22 2.93 7.84
N GLY A 244 10.34 2.56 8.44
CA GLY A 244 11.56 2.23 7.73
C GLY A 244 12.61 1.64 8.65
N THR A 245 13.78 1.39 8.07
CA THR A 245 14.88 0.68 8.72
C THR A 245 16.19 1.39 8.45
N GLU A 246 16.90 1.79 9.50
CA GLU A 246 18.27 2.29 9.42
C GLU A 246 19.24 1.10 9.39
N ILE A 247 19.96 0.92 8.29
CA ILE A 247 20.99 -0.13 8.16
C ILE A 247 22.29 0.36 8.80
N GLY A 248 22.97 -0.51 9.55
CA GLY A 248 24.17 -0.16 10.31
C GLY A 248 23.87 0.46 11.68
N ALA A 249 22.58 0.52 12.04
CA ALA A 249 22.09 0.84 13.39
C ALA A 249 21.75 -0.46 14.15
N TRP A 250 21.04 -0.41 15.28
CA TRP A 250 21.17 -1.39 16.37
C TRP A 250 20.42 -2.72 16.21
N PRO A 251 21.07 -3.88 16.44
CA PRO A 251 22.50 -4.18 16.52
C PRO A 251 23.22 -4.34 15.15
N GLU A 252 22.49 -4.50 14.05
CA GLU A 252 23.00 -4.39 12.66
C GLU A 252 22.05 -3.56 11.76
N SER A 253 20.79 -3.42 12.18
CA SER A 253 19.81 -2.49 11.63
C SER A 253 18.80 -2.10 12.72
N GLN A 254 18.26 -0.88 12.68
CA GLN A 254 17.24 -0.39 13.62
C GLN A 254 15.99 0.03 12.86
N SER A 255 14.86 -0.54 13.21
CA SER A 255 13.55 -0.11 12.70
C SER A 255 13.13 1.21 13.35
N VAL A 256 12.50 2.08 12.57
CA VAL A 256 12.11 3.42 12.96
C VAL A 256 10.70 3.71 12.46
N VAL A 257 9.91 4.40 13.29
CA VAL A 257 8.61 4.97 12.92
C VAL A 257 8.67 6.50 13.00
N TRP A 258 8.04 7.17 12.04
CA TRP A 258 7.85 8.62 12.06
C TRP A 258 6.36 8.93 12.26
N HIS A 259 6.02 9.64 13.33
CA HIS A 259 4.66 10.16 13.54
C HIS A 259 4.42 11.50 12.86
N ALA A 260 5.50 12.20 12.56
CA ALA A 260 5.52 13.47 11.85
C ALA A 260 6.92 13.71 11.29
N PRO A 261 7.07 14.61 10.31
CA PRO A 261 8.37 15.14 9.91
C PRO A 261 9.21 15.58 11.14
N GLY A 262 10.38 14.98 11.30
CA GLY A 262 11.31 15.24 12.40
C GLY A 262 11.04 14.49 13.71
N ASP A 263 9.95 13.73 13.82
CA ASP A 263 9.61 12.91 14.99
C ASP A 263 9.80 11.42 14.69
N ALA A 264 11.07 11.05 14.47
CA ALA A 264 11.50 9.68 14.23
C ALA A 264 11.81 8.98 15.56
N ARG A 265 11.27 7.77 15.75
CA ARG A 265 11.42 7.01 16.99
C ARG A 265 11.86 5.58 16.68
N PRO A 266 12.91 5.06 17.36
CA PRO A 266 13.30 3.67 17.20
C PRO A 266 12.20 2.75 17.74
N ILE A 267 11.98 1.64 17.05
CA ILE A 267 11.08 0.56 17.48
C ILE A 267 11.86 -0.40 18.38
N GLU A 268 11.32 -0.73 19.55
CA GLU A 268 11.93 -1.61 20.56
C GLU A 268 12.32 -2.96 19.94
N ASP A 269 13.61 -3.31 20.04
CA ASP A 269 14.21 -4.53 19.47
C ASP A 269 13.94 -4.73 17.95
N GLY A 270 13.48 -3.69 17.25
CA GLY A 270 13.11 -3.78 15.83
C GLY A 270 14.34 -3.81 14.93
N GLY A 271 14.54 -4.93 14.22
CA GLY A 271 15.59 -5.08 13.22
C GLY A 271 15.19 -4.50 11.87
N THR A 272 14.04 -4.91 11.33
CA THR A 272 13.41 -4.35 10.12
C THR A 272 11.91 -4.13 10.31
N ALA A 273 11.38 -2.99 9.85
CA ALA A 273 9.94 -2.74 9.71
C ALA A 273 9.55 -2.78 8.23
N GLN A 274 8.54 -3.58 7.89
CA GLN A 274 8.20 -3.89 6.50
C GLN A 274 6.75 -3.56 6.13
N ALA A 275 5.82 -3.60 7.08
CA ALA A 275 4.42 -3.25 6.85
C ALA A 275 3.79 -2.55 8.06
N ILE A 276 2.85 -1.64 7.83
CA ILE A 276 2.09 -0.91 8.86
C ILE A 276 0.62 -0.78 8.43
N ASN A 277 -0.32 -0.89 9.37
CA ASN A 277 -1.75 -0.66 9.13
C ASN A 277 -2.26 0.67 9.73
N ALA A 278 -3.54 1.01 9.51
CA ALA A 278 -4.12 2.27 9.98
C ALA A 278 -4.18 2.41 11.50
N ASN A 279 -4.08 1.30 12.23
CA ASN A 279 -4.10 1.26 13.69
C ASN A 279 -2.69 1.36 14.29
N GLY A 280 -1.64 1.48 13.48
CA GLY A 280 -0.25 1.54 13.94
C GLY A 280 0.33 0.20 14.35
N LEU A 281 -0.30 -0.92 13.94
CA LEU A 281 0.31 -2.24 14.04
C LEU A 281 1.38 -2.36 12.96
N ILE A 282 2.60 -2.73 13.36
CA ILE A 282 3.77 -2.85 12.50
C ILE A 282 4.22 -4.32 12.49
N ALA A 283 4.57 -4.84 11.31
CA ALA A 283 5.14 -6.17 11.13
C ALA A 283 6.52 -6.10 10.44
N GLY A 284 7.39 -7.04 10.79
CA GLY A 284 8.76 -7.09 10.33
C GLY A 284 9.59 -8.09 11.14
N SER A 285 10.88 -7.81 11.30
CA SER A 285 11.87 -8.76 11.83
C SER A 285 12.57 -8.16 13.06
N ARG A 286 12.65 -8.92 14.16
CA ARG A 286 13.32 -8.49 15.40
C ARG A 286 14.83 -8.68 15.30
N ASP A 287 15.60 -7.94 16.11
CA ASP A 287 17.03 -8.10 16.37
C ASP A 287 17.98 -7.82 15.19
N THR A 288 17.68 -8.25 13.96
CA THR A 288 18.54 -8.04 12.78
C THR A 288 17.69 -7.80 11.54
N LEU A 289 18.33 -7.54 10.40
CA LEU A 289 17.63 -7.29 9.15
C LEU A 289 16.68 -8.43 8.75
N THR A 290 17.05 -9.67 9.09
CA THR A 290 16.35 -10.92 8.73
C THR A 290 16.15 -11.82 9.97
N GLY A 291 15.92 -11.22 11.14
CA GLY A 291 15.73 -11.95 12.39
C GLY A 291 14.32 -12.56 12.53
N PRO A 292 13.93 -13.02 13.74
CA PRO A 292 12.62 -13.63 13.95
C PRO A 292 11.47 -12.68 13.57
N PRO A 293 10.40 -13.18 12.94
CA PRO A 293 9.25 -12.35 12.58
C PRO A 293 8.56 -11.84 13.85
N ALA A 294 8.19 -10.56 13.88
CA ALA A 294 7.64 -9.91 15.06
C ALA A 294 6.63 -8.81 14.72
N VAL A 295 5.89 -8.41 15.75
CA VAL A 295 4.88 -7.36 15.68
C VAL A 295 5.02 -6.34 16.79
N TRP A 296 4.73 -5.09 16.44
CA TRP A 296 4.78 -3.94 17.34
C TRP A 296 3.50 -3.13 17.24
N SER A 297 3.11 -2.52 18.36
CA SER A 297 2.16 -1.40 18.35
C SER A 297 2.98 -0.14 18.53
N ASP A 298 3.01 0.72 17.52
CA ASP A 298 3.91 1.86 17.50
C ASP A 298 5.38 1.41 17.73
N THR A 299 6.04 1.87 18.79
CA THR A 299 7.43 1.50 19.11
C THR A 299 7.54 0.32 20.07
N THR A 300 6.43 -0.21 20.60
CA THR A 300 6.43 -1.24 21.65
C THR A 300 6.29 -2.64 21.07
N HIS A 301 7.19 -3.55 21.45
CA HIS A 301 7.11 -4.95 21.04
C HIS A 301 5.89 -5.63 21.65
N LEU A 302 5.11 -6.33 20.81
CA LEU A 302 3.93 -7.07 21.28
C LEU A 302 4.21 -8.56 21.39
N ALA A 303 4.79 -9.16 20.34
CA ALA A 303 5.06 -10.58 20.25
C ALA A 303 5.99 -10.92 19.07
N ASP A 304 6.64 -12.08 19.18
CA ASP A 304 7.21 -12.77 18.03
C ASP A 304 6.09 -13.55 17.33
N LEU A 305 6.03 -13.52 16.01
CA LEU A 305 5.08 -14.26 15.22
C LEU A 305 5.47 -15.75 15.18
N PRO A 306 4.58 -16.70 15.51
CA PRO A 306 4.93 -18.10 15.53
C PRO A 306 5.23 -18.61 14.12
N LEU A 307 6.24 -19.48 14.02
CA LEU A 307 6.63 -20.17 12.79
C LEU A 307 6.30 -21.67 12.85
N PRO A 308 6.15 -22.34 11.68
CA PRO A 308 6.07 -23.79 11.66
C PRO A 308 7.30 -24.44 12.30
N ALA A 309 7.09 -25.59 12.95
CA ALA A 309 8.18 -26.30 13.61
C ALA A 309 9.33 -26.63 12.63
N GLY A 310 10.55 -26.27 13.02
CA GLY A 310 11.77 -26.47 12.22
C GLY A 310 12.17 -25.28 11.35
N PHE A 311 11.42 -24.18 11.37
CA PHE A 311 11.75 -22.92 10.69
C PHE A 311 12.11 -21.84 11.72
N THR A 312 13.07 -20.99 11.37
CA THR A 312 13.60 -19.94 12.25
C THR A 312 13.49 -18.54 11.67
N ASP A 313 13.21 -18.45 10.37
CA ASP A 313 13.11 -17.23 9.59
C ASP A 313 11.89 -17.28 8.66
N ASP A 314 11.45 -16.11 8.24
CA ASP A 314 10.49 -15.91 7.17
C ASP A 314 11.19 -15.32 5.92
N ASP A 315 10.45 -15.14 4.82
CA ASP A 315 10.95 -14.62 3.55
C ASP A 315 10.92 -13.06 3.49
N ASP A 316 10.66 -12.37 4.60
CA ASP A 316 10.64 -10.89 4.71
C ASP A 316 9.62 -10.23 3.76
N VAL A 317 8.41 -10.80 3.68
CA VAL A 317 7.31 -10.21 2.88
C VAL A 317 6.07 -10.19 3.74
N TYR A 318 5.67 -9.00 4.21
CA TYR A 318 4.45 -8.82 4.98
C TYR A 318 3.39 -8.02 4.22
N VAL A 319 2.14 -8.46 4.36
CA VAL A 319 0.94 -7.67 4.05
C VAL A 319 0.10 -7.63 5.32
N ILE A 320 -0.36 -6.45 5.70
CA ILE A 320 -1.13 -6.25 6.93
C ILE A 320 -2.47 -5.60 6.62
N GLY A 321 -3.55 -6.21 7.12
CA GLY A 321 -4.89 -5.63 7.07
C GLY A 321 -5.17 -4.72 8.25
N ASP A 322 -6.15 -3.84 8.11
CA ASP A 322 -6.68 -3.02 9.21
C ASP A 322 -7.48 -3.85 10.23
N ASP A 323 -7.79 -5.12 9.90
CA ASP A 323 -8.32 -6.12 10.84
C ASP A 323 -7.22 -6.81 11.67
N ASN A 324 -5.97 -6.34 11.56
CA ASN A 324 -4.77 -6.90 12.19
C ASN A 324 -4.44 -8.32 11.73
N THR A 325 -5.02 -8.81 10.62
CA THR A 325 -4.51 -10.01 9.96
C THR A 325 -3.18 -9.67 9.30
N ILE A 326 -2.17 -10.52 9.50
CA ILE A 326 -0.87 -10.40 8.84
C ILE A 326 -0.69 -11.59 7.91
N PHE A 327 -0.21 -11.34 6.71
CA PHE A 327 0.21 -12.36 5.78
C PHE A 327 1.71 -12.27 5.59
N GLY A 328 2.34 -13.41 5.41
CA GLY A 328 3.71 -13.45 4.93
C GLY A 328 4.08 -14.80 4.36
N ARG A 329 5.36 -15.13 4.36
CA ARG A 329 5.84 -16.36 3.74
C ARG A 329 7.02 -16.92 4.51
N VAL A 330 7.05 -18.24 4.62
CA VAL A 330 8.17 -18.98 5.22
C VAL A 330 8.87 -19.76 4.11
N ASN A 331 10.20 -19.60 4.02
CA ASN A 331 10.99 -20.21 2.95
C ASN A 331 10.78 -21.73 2.90
N GLY A 332 10.53 -22.28 1.71
CA GLY A 332 10.25 -23.71 1.52
C GLY A 332 8.91 -24.23 2.10
N TYR A 333 8.23 -23.49 2.99
CA TYR A 333 6.93 -23.86 3.53
C TYR A 333 5.78 -23.27 2.71
N GLY A 334 5.90 -22.02 2.27
CA GLY A 334 4.88 -21.27 1.53
C GLY A 334 4.26 -20.12 2.34
N PRO A 335 3.19 -19.51 1.81
CA PRO A 335 2.52 -18.40 2.48
C PRO A 335 1.80 -18.83 3.76
N VAL A 336 1.81 -17.93 4.74
CA VAL A 336 1.16 -18.10 6.04
C VAL A 336 0.32 -16.86 6.37
N ARG A 337 -0.69 -17.08 7.20
CA ARG A 337 -1.55 -16.06 7.78
C ARG A 337 -1.37 -16.08 9.29
N TRP A 338 -1.11 -14.95 9.90
CA TRP A 338 -1.12 -14.77 11.35
C TRP A 338 -2.36 -14.01 11.79
N THR A 339 -2.94 -14.47 12.90
CA THR A 339 -4.09 -13.84 13.55
C THR A 339 -3.90 -13.80 15.05
N CYS A 340 -4.40 -12.74 15.68
CA CYS A 340 -4.30 -12.47 17.10
C CYS A 340 -5.63 -12.80 17.78
N SER A 341 -5.61 -13.75 18.72
CA SER A 341 -6.79 -14.16 19.50
C SER A 341 -6.71 -13.62 20.93
N PRO A 342 -7.79 -13.07 21.50
CA PRO A 342 -7.79 -12.59 22.89
C PRO A 342 -7.36 -13.70 23.86
N ILE A 343 -6.47 -13.38 24.80
CA ILE A 343 -6.13 -14.31 25.88
C ILE A 343 -7.32 -14.32 26.85
N HIS A 344 -8.10 -15.40 26.84
CA HIS A 344 -9.10 -15.62 27.88
C HIS A 344 -8.37 -15.92 29.20
N ALA A 345 -8.39 -14.93 30.11
CA ALA A 345 -7.90 -15.07 31.47
C ALA A 345 -8.78 -15.99 32.33
#